data_AF-X1QLA9-F1
#
_entry.id   AF-X1QLA9-F1
#
_cell.length_a   1.000
_cell.length_b   1.000
_cell.length_c   1.000
_cell.angle_alpha   90.00
_cell.angle_beta   90.00
_cell.angle_gamma   90.00
#
_symmetry.space_group_name_H-M   'P 1'
#
loop_
_entity.id
_entity.type
_entity.pdbx_description
1 polymer ?
#
loop_
_entity_poly.entity_id
_entity_poly.type
_entity_poly.pdbx_seq_one_letter_code
_entity_poly.pdbx_strand_id
1 'polypeptide(L)'
;MIKTFLKALRLPFLAGSIIPLITAAAFVFQRESFTPLPFVMALIGLSALHLGSNLLNDYYDSKGSDPINIRLTPFSGGSRVIQENEIQPDTILALSLSFFFIGVACGIWFTFWGRPYVLLIGLFGLLAGWTYSSPPLQLMSRGLGEPLIFFAFGPIITLGTYYVMTDTLSWYAFLIGIPHGFFIMAVIWINEFPDYQADLKANKKNLVIRP
;
A
#
# COMPACT_ATOMS: atom_id res chain seq x y z
N MET A 1 16.92 -13.99 11.51
CA MET A 1 15.69 -14.53 10.91
C MET A 1 14.49 -13.61 11.14
N ILE A 2 13.95 -13.45 12.35
CA ILE A 2 12.76 -12.58 12.58
C ILE A 2 13.00 -11.12 12.13
N LYS A 3 14.12 -10.51 12.54
CA LYS A 3 14.47 -9.13 12.15
C LYS A 3 14.49 -8.91 10.63
N THR A 4 14.97 -9.89 9.88
CA THR A 4 15.04 -9.87 8.41
C THR A 4 13.64 -9.85 7.78
N PHE A 5 12.72 -10.68 8.28
CA PHE A 5 11.33 -10.64 7.81
C PHE A 5 10.62 -9.32 8.18
N LEU A 6 10.87 -8.78 9.38
CA LEU A 6 10.32 -7.47 9.75
C LEU A 6 10.86 -6.34 8.85
N LYS A 7 12.13 -6.42 8.45
CA LYS A 7 12.76 -5.50 7.48
C LYS A 7 12.10 -5.64 6.10
N ALA A 8 11.93 -6.87 5.60
CA ALA A 8 11.27 -7.16 4.33
C ALA A 8 9.83 -6.64 4.26
N LEU A 9 9.07 -6.80 5.35
CA LEU A 9 7.69 -6.31 5.46
C LEU A 9 7.59 -4.78 5.48
N ARG A 10 8.69 -4.09 5.79
CA ARG A 10 8.73 -2.63 5.95
C ARG A 10 7.65 -2.16 6.94
N LEU A 11 7.51 -2.87 8.07
CA LEU A 11 6.43 -2.66 9.06
C LEU A 11 6.17 -1.21 9.46
N PRO A 12 7.17 -0.33 9.66
CA PRO A 12 6.90 1.07 9.99
C PRO A 12 6.02 1.79 8.96
N PHE A 13 6.06 1.38 7.69
CA PHE A 13 5.23 1.96 6.64
C PHE A 13 3.75 1.63 6.81
N LEU A 14 3.37 0.57 7.54
CA LEU A 14 1.95 0.25 7.83
C LEU A 14 1.19 1.42 8.46
N ALA A 15 1.88 2.32 9.17
CA ALA A 15 1.27 3.56 9.68
C ALA A 15 0.55 4.34 8.56
N GLY A 16 1.08 4.32 7.34
CA GLY A 16 0.48 4.97 6.18
C GLY A 16 -0.92 4.47 5.83
N SER A 17 -1.25 3.19 6.06
CA SER A 17 -2.60 2.65 5.83
C SER A 17 -3.43 2.55 7.11
N ILE A 18 -2.80 2.36 8.27
CA ILE A 18 -3.49 2.21 9.56
C ILE A 18 -4.06 3.55 10.05
N ILE A 19 -3.32 4.65 9.91
CA ILE A 19 -3.80 5.98 10.32
C ILE A 19 -5.15 6.34 9.67
N PRO A 20 -5.32 6.30 8.34
CA PRO A 20 -6.59 6.66 7.70
C PRO A 20 -7.72 5.67 8.05
N LEU A 21 -7.40 4.39 8.28
CA LEU A 21 -8.35 3.42 8.82
C LEU A 21 -8.83 3.83 10.23
N ILE A 22 -7.92 4.19 11.14
CA ILE A 22 -8.27 4.68 12.48
C ILE A 22 -9.08 5.98 12.39
N THR A 23 -8.70 6.91 11.51
CA THR A 23 -9.42 8.17 11.30
C THR A 23 -10.86 7.92 10.87
N ALA A 24 -11.09 7.01 9.92
CA ALA A 24 -12.44 6.64 9.50
C ALA A 24 -13.23 5.92 10.60
N ALA A 25 -12.59 5.01 11.35
CA ALA A 25 -13.22 4.35 12.49
C ALA A 25 -13.64 5.35 13.59
N ALA A 26 -12.80 6.35 13.86
CA ALA A 26 -13.13 7.44 14.80
C ALA A 26 -14.28 8.33 14.29
N PHE A 27 -14.39 8.51 12.97
CA PHE A 27 -15.52 9.20 12.36
C PHE A 27 -16.83 8.40 12.48
N VAL A 28 -16.79 7.07 12.31
CA VAL A 28 -17.94 6.19 12.56
C VAL A 28 -18.36 6.22 14.03
N PHE A 29 -17.41 6.13 14.96
CA PHE A 29 -17.67 6.09 16.40
C PHE A 29 -18.44 7.33 16.91
N GLN A 30 -18.27 8.48 16.26
CA GLN A 30 -18.98 9.71 16.62
C GLN A 30 -20.44 9.75 16.14
N ARG A 31 -20.82 8.88 15.19
CA ARG A 31 -22.09 8.98 14.46
C ARG A 31 -22.97 7.74 14.56
N GLU A 32 -22.35 6.58 14.76
CA GLU A 32 -23.00 5.27 14.64
C GLU A 32 -22.58 4.34 15.79
N SER A 33 -23.36 3.27 15.97
CA SER A 33 -23.00 2.19 16.90
C SER A 33 -21.77 1.43 16.41
N PHE A 34 -20.72 1.39 17.22
CA PHE A 34 -19.47 0.73 16.86
C PHE A 34 -19.50 -0.77 17.15
N THR A 35 -19.34 -1.59 16.11
CA THR A 35 -19.07 -3.03 16.25
C THR A 35 -17.57 -3.29 16.00
N PRO A 36 -16.82 -3.89 16.96
CA PRO A 36 -15.37 -4.08 16.80
C PRO A 36 -14.95 -5.04 15.68
N LEU A 37 -15.77 -6.05 15.37
CA LEU A 37 -15.39 -7.13 14.46
C LEU A 37 -15.11 -6.65 13.02
N PRO A 38 -15.99 -5.85 12.37
CA PRO A 38 -15.67 -5.24 11.07
C PRO A 38 -14.38 -4.41 11.09
N PHE A 39 -14.10 -3.68 12.16
CA PHE A 39 -12.86 -2.90 12.27
C PHE A 39 -11.62 -3.79 12.31
N VAL A 40 -11.63 -4.86 13.11
CA VAL A 40 -10.51 -5.81 13.21
C VAL A 40 -10.27 -6.52 11.87
N MET A 41 -11.34 -6.96 11.20
CA MET A 41 -11.23 -7.62 9.89
C MET A 41 -10.73 -6.66 8.81
N ALA A 42 -11.13 -5.39 8.85
CA ALA A 42 -10.61 -4.35 7.96
C ALA A 42 -9.12 -4.09 8.21
N LEU A 43 -8.71 -4.01 9.47
CA LEU A 43 -7.30 -3.85 9.86
C LEU A 43 -6.43 -4.99 9.32
N ILE A 44 -6.88 -6.25 9.47
CA ILE A 44 -6.16 -7.43 8.97
C ILE A 44 -6.07 -7.37 7.44
N GLY A 45 -7.21 -7.22 6.74
CA GLY A 45 -7.25 -7.23 5.28
C GLY A 45 -6.44 -6.10 4.66
N LEU A 46 -6.58 -4.88 5.18
CA LEU A 46 -5.85 -3.71 4.70
C LEU A 46 -4.34 -3.84 4.95
N SER A 47 -3.95 -4.28 6.15
CA SER A 47 -2.53 -4.50 6.46
C SER A 47 -1.95 -5.56 5.55
N ALA A 48 -2.69 -6.63 5.27
CA ALA A 48 -2.25 -7.68 4.35
C ALA A 48 -2.07 -7.16 2.92
N LEU A 49 -3.02 -6.39 2.37
CA LEU A 49 -2.87 -5.77 1.05
C LEU A 49 -1.65 -4.84 0.98
N HIS A 50 -1.42 -4.03 2.02
CA HIS A 50 -0.25 -3.14 2.09
C HIS A 50 1.06 -3.94 2.17
N LEU A 51 1.18 -4.90 3.09
CA LEU A 51 2.38 -5.73 3.23
C LEU A 51 2.67 -6.51 1.94
N GLY A 52 1.64 -7.07 1.31
CA GLY A 52 1.75 -7.73 0.01
C GLY A 52 2.30 -6.79 -1.06
N SER A 53 1.84 -5.54 -1.09
CA SER A 53 2.31 -4.51 -2.03
C SER A 53 3.76 -4.09 -1.79
N ASN A 54 4.18 -3.94 -0.53
CA ASN A 54 5.57 -3.63 -0.18
C ASN A 54 6.52 -4.74 -0.63
N LEU A 55 6.17 -6.00 -0.36
CA LEU A 55 6.96 -7.15 -0.78
C LEU A 55 6.98 -7.30 -2.31
N LEU A 56 5.86 -7.02 -2.98
CA LEU A 56 5.79 -7.06 -4.43
C LEU A 56 6.67 -5.97 -5.06
N ASN A 57 6.69 -4.77 -4.46
CA ASN A 57 7.58 -3.69 -4.86
C ASN A 57 9.05 -4.11 -4.73
N ASP A 58 9.48 -4.63 -3.58
CA ASP A 58 10.83 -5.14 -3.39
C ASP A 58 11.21 -6.21 -4.42
N TYR A 59 10.29 -7.14 -4.74
CA TYR A 59 10.54 -8.18 -5.73
C TYR A 59 10.81 -7.61 -7.13
N TYR A 60 9.98 -6.68 -7.61
CA TYR A 60 10.15 -6.13 -8.95
C TYR A 60 11.31 -5.12 -9.02
N ASP A 61 11.51 -4.29 -7.99
CA ASP A 61 12.63 -3.35 -7.95
C ASP A 61 13.98 -4.04 -7.77
N SER A 62 14.02 -5.27 -7.23
CA SER A 62 15.24 -6.10 -7.23
C SER A 62 15.77 -6.43 -8.63
N LYS A 63 14.91 -6.38 -9.64
CA LYS A 63 15.28 -6.57 -11.06
C LYS A 63 15.48 -5.23 -11.79
N GLY A 64 15.33 -4.11 -11.07
CA GLY A 64 15.28 -2.76 -11.60
C GLY A 64 16.19 -1.80 -10.84
N SER A 65 15.60 -0.83 -10.13
CA SER A 65 16.34 0.28 -9.51
C SER A 65 17.20 -0.13 -8.31
N ASP A 66 16.83 -1.17 -7.57
CA ASP A 66 17.49 -1.44 -6.28
C ASP A 66 18.97 -1.80 -6.43
N PRO A 67 19.40 -2.70 -7.34
CA PRO A 67 20.84 -2.97 -7.52
C PRO A 67 21.65 -1.74 -7.94
N ILE A 68 21.00 -0.75 -8.58
CA ILE A 68 21.63 0.49 -9.05
C ILE A 68 21.75 1.51 -7.92
N ASN A 69 20.79 1.52 -6.99
CA ASN A 69 20.78 2.44 -5.87
C ASN A 69 21.81 2.04 -4.80
N ILE A 70 22.92 2.78 -4.76
CA ILE A 70 24.01 2.60 -3.80
C ILE A 70 24.04 3.67 -2.70
N ARG A 71 23.20 4.71 -2.80
CA ARG A 71 23.14 5.82 -1.83
C ARG A 71 21.88 5.71 -0.99
N LEU A 72 21.91 4.78 -0.04
CA LEU A 72 20.77 4.53 0.85
C LEU A 72 20.59 5.71 1.81
N THR A 73 19.37 6.25 1.82
CA THR A 73 18.91 7.22 2.82
C THR A 73 17.77 6.61 3.63
N PRO A 74 17.38 7.20 4.78
CA PRO A 74 16.16 6.80 5.48
C PRO A 74 14.88 6.87 4.64
N PHE A 75 14.95 7.57 3.49
CA PHE A 75 13.86 7.79 2.54
C PHE A 75 13.98 6.89 1.29
N SER A 76 15.10 6.19 1.09
CA SER A 76 15.28 5.35 -0.10
C SER A 76 14.31 4.16 -0.09
N GLY A 77 13.84 3.81 -1.28
CA GLY A 77 12.96 2.65 -1.48
C GLY A 77 13.67 1.31 -1.23
N GLY A 78 12.86 0.26 -1.06
CA GLY A 78 13.32 -1.13 -0.97
C GLY A 78 13.82 -1.56 0.41
N SER A 79 13.49 -2.78 0.86
CA SER A 79 14.02 -3.30 2.15
C SER A 79 15.48 -3.77 2.09
N ARG A 80 16.07 -3.88 0.90
CA ARG A 80 17.45 -4.38 0.66
C ARG A 80 17.71 -5.87 0.97
N VAL A 81 16.73 -6.60 1.52
CA VAL A 81 16.92 -8.00 1.93
C VAL A 81 17.29 -8.93 0.76
N ILE A 82 16.85 -8.60 -0.45
CA ILE A 82 17.21 -9.35 -1.67
C ILE A 82 18.64 -9.00 -2.10
N GLN A 83 18.98 -7.71 -2.15
CA GLN A 83 20.30 -7.23 -2.59
C GLN A 83 21.42 -7.65 -1.63
N GLU A 84 21.09 -7.79 -0.35
CA GLU A 84 22.00 -8.26 0.70
C GLU A 84 22.05 -9.80 0.80
N ASN A 85 21.35 -10.53 -0.08
CA ASN A 85 21.22 -12.00 -0.06
C ASN A 85 20.68 -12.56 1.26
N GLU A 86 19.90 -11.78 2.02
CA GLU A 86 19.30 -12.24 3.28
C GLU A 86 18.05 -13.11 3.02
N ILE A 87 17.29 -12.83 1.95
CA ILE A 87 16.11 -13.59 1.52
C ILE A 87 16.10 -13.72 0.00
N GLN A 88 15.81 -14.92 -0.51
CA GLN A 88 15.68 -15.16 -1.94
C GLN A 88 14.47 -14.43 -2.55
N PRO A 89 14.57 -13.90 -3.79
CA PRO A 89 13.46 -13.20 -4.47
C PRO A 89 12.16 -14.01 -4.51
N ASP A 90 12.24 -15.31 -4.78
CA ASP A 90 11.05 -16.17 -4.89
C ASP A 90 10.32 -16.31 -3.55
N THR A 91 11.05 -16.28 -2.43
CA THR A 91 10.46 -16.26 -1.08
C THR A 91 9.72 -14.95 -0.83
N ILE A 92 10.27 -13.81 -1.29
CA ILE A 92 9.60 -12.50 -1.19
C ILE A 92 8.32 -12.48 -2.03
N LEU A 93 8.35 -13.02 -3.25
CA LEU A 93 7.16 -13.13 -4.10
C LEU A 93 6.10 -14.04 -3.45
N ALA A 94 6.49 -15.22 -2.95
CA ALA A 94 5.56 -16.13 -2.29
C ALA A 94 4.91 -15.50 -1.04
N LEU A 95 5.69 -14.74 -0.27
CA LEU A 95 5.19 -14.01 0.88
C LEU A 95 4.20 -12.90 0.46
N SER A 96 4.54 -12.14 -0.59
CA SER A 96 3.64 -11.13 -1.17
C SER A 96 2.29 -11.72 -1.57
N LEU A 97 2.30 -12.83 -2.32
CA LEU A 97 1.08 -13.52 -2.74
C LEU A 97 0.27 -14.08 -1.56
N SER A 98 0.94 -14.56 -0.52
CA SER A 98 0.29 -15.03 0.71
C SER A 98 -0.46 -13.89 1.42
N PHE A 99 0.13 -12.69 1.47
CA PHE A 99 -0.53 -11.52 2.03
C PHE A 99 -1.70 -11.02 1.17
N PHE A 100 -1.57 -11.02 -0.16
CA PHE A 100 -2.71 -10.71 -1.03
C PHE A 100 -3.84 -11.72 -0.85
N PHE A 101 -3.52 -13.01 -0.70
CA PHE A 101 -4.52 -14.04 -0.41
C PHE A 101 -5.28 -13.75 0.89
N ILE A 102 -4.59 -13.34 1.96
CA ILE A 102 -5.24 -12.92 3.22
C ILE A 102 -6.17 -11.72 2.98
N GLY A 103 -5.71 -10.71 2.24
CA GLY A 103 -6.54 -9.54 1.88
C GLY A 103 -7.81 -9.92 1.11
N VAL A 104 -7.68 -10.80 0.11
CA VAL A 104 -8.81 -11.33 -0.66
C VAL A 104 -9.77 -12.14 0.23
N ALA A 105 -9.24 -12.99 1.11
CA ALA A 105 -10.05 -13.75 2.07
C ALA A 105 -10.85 -12.84 3.00
N CYS A 106 -10.29 -11.73 3.47
CA CYS A 106 -11.03 -10.72 4.23
C CYS A 106 -12.14 -10.06 3.40
N GLY A 107 -11.88 -9.73 2.12
CA GLY A 107 -12.91 -9.18 1.23
C GLY A 107 -14.06 -10.16 0.96
N ILE A 108 -13.76 -11.44 0.76
CA ILE A 108 -14.76 -12.51 0.62
C ILE A 108 -15.57 -12.62 1.92
N TRP A 109 -14.90 -12.62 3.08
CA TRP A 109 -15.58 -12.66 4.37
C TRP A 109 -16.55 -11.49 4.55
N PHE A 110 -16.13 -10.26 4.23
CA PHE A 110 -17.01 -9.08 4.27
C PHE A 110 -18.19 -9.18 3.31
N THR A 111 -18.03 -9.84 2.16
CA THR A 111 -19.14 -10.08 1.23
C THR A 111 -20.22 -10.93 1.88
N PHE A 112 -19.85 -12.03 2.54
CA PHE A 112 -20.78 -12.86 3.30
C PHE A 112 -21.32 -12.18 4.57
N TRP A 113 -20.56 -11.23 5.14
CA TRP A 113 -21.03 -10.34 6.21
C TRP A 113 -22.09 -9.33 5.75
N GLY A 114 -22.38 -9.24 4.44
CA GLY A 114 -23.34 -8.28 3.89
C GLY A 114 -22.71 -6.95 3.49
N ARG A 115 -21.40 -6.92 3.17
CA ARG A 115 -20.68 -5.74 2.68
C ARG A 115 -20.12 -5.97 1.27
N PRO A 116 -20.94 -6.30 0.26
CA PRO A 116 -20.45 -6.73 -1.06
C PRO A 116 -19.60 -5.70 -1.81
N TYR A 117 -19.80 -4.39 -1.61
CA TYR A 117 -18.99 -3.36 -2.29
C TYR A 117 -17.53 -3.33 -1.84
N VAL A 118 -17.19 -4.05 -0.76
CA VAL A 118 -15.80 -4.27 -0.34
C VAL A 118 -14.98 -4.95 -1.44
N LEU A 119 -15.62 -5.75 -2.31
CA LEU A 119 -14.90 -6.43 -3.40
C LEU A 119 -14.37 -5.43 -4.42
N LEU A 120 -15.12 -4.38 -4.72
CA LEU A 120 -14.68 -3.32 -5.64
C LEU A 120 -13.55 -2.49 -5.01
N ILE A 121 -13.69 -2.15 -3.74
CA ILE A 121 -12.69 -1.38 -2.97
C ILE A 121 -11.40 -2.19 -2.79
N GLY A 122 -11.53 -3.46 -2.42
CA GLY A 122 -10.41 -4.39 -2.26
C GLY A 122 -9.73 -4.72 -3.60
N LEU A 123 -10.51 -4.85 -4.68
CA LEU A 123 -9.96 -5.02 -6.03
C LEU A 123 -9.14 -3.80 -6.45
N PHE A 124 -9.61 -2.58 -6.15
CA PHE A 124 -8.82 -1.38 -6.37
C PHE A 124 -7.49 -1.45 -5.59
N GLY A 125 -7.51 -1.82 -4.30
CA GLY A 125 -6.30 -1.96 -3.51
C GLY A 125 -5.32 -3.00 -4.06
N LEU A 126 -5.83 -4.16 -4.48
CA LEU A 126 -5.02 -5.23 -5.09
C LEU A 126 -4.42 -4.79 -6.43
N LEU A 127 -5.23 -4.17 -7.30
CA LEU A 127 -4.75 -3.63 -8.56
C LEU A 127 -3.76 -2.50 -8.33
N ALA A 128 -3.96 -1.62 -7.35
CA ALA A 128 -3.02 -0.57 -7.02
C ALA A 128 -1.66 -1.17 -6.63
N GLY A 129 -1.65 -2.13 -5.70
CA GLY A 129 -0.43 -2.83 -5.30
C GLY A 129 0.28 -3.55 -6.45
N TRP A 130 -0.47 -4.24 -7.30
CA TRP A 130 0.08 -4.96 -8.45
C TRP A 130 0.61 -4.01 -9.53
N THR A 131 -0.23 -3.10 -10.02
CA THR A 131 0.08 -2.20 -11.14
C THR A 131 1.15 -1.15 -10.82
N TYR A 132 1.33 -0.81 -9.54
CA TYR A 132 2.36 0.12 -9.09
C TYR A 132 3.77 -0.36 -9.50
N SER A 133 4.10 -1.63 -9.21
CA SER A 133 5.46 -2.19 -9.40
C SER A 133 5.60 -3.21 -10.54
N SER A 134 4.51 -3.86 -10.97
CA SER A 134 4.58 -5.01 -11.88
C SER A 134 4.58 -4.61 -13.36
N PRO A 135 5.43 -5.21 -14.21
CA PRO A 135 5.28 -5.14 -15.67
C PRO A 135 3.94 -5.73 -16.13
N PRO A 136 3.37 -5.24 -17.25
CA PRO A 136 3.90 -4.18 -18.11
C PRO A 136 3.52 -2.77 -17.64
N LEU A 137 2.78 -2.60 -16.53
CA LEU A 137 2.23 -1.29 -16.16
C LEU A 137 3.24 -0.42 -15.40
N GLN A 138 3.82 -0.91 -14.31
CA GLN A 138 4.82 -0.19 -13.50
C GLN A 138 4.50 1.31 -13.33
N LEU A 139 3.33 1.62 -12.79
CA LEU A 139 2.81 3.00 -12.77
C LEU A 139 3.75 3.98 -12.04
N MET A 140 4.48 3.50 -11.03
CA MET A 140 5.52 4.29 -10.35
C MET A 140 6.64 4.76 -11.30
N SER A 141 6.91 3.99 -12.35
CA SER A 141 7.92 4.31 -13.36
C SER A 141 7.35 5.16 -14.50
N ARG A 142 6.10 5.64 -14.41
CA ARG A 142 5.38 6.33 -15.50
C ARG A 142 4.79 7.69 -15.12
N GLY A 143 5.00 8.16 -13.89
CA GLY A 143 4.42 9.40 -13.37
C GLY A 143 2.95 9.26 -12.95
N LEU A 144 2.52 8.02 -12.70
CA LEU A 144 1.18 7.69 -12.21
C LEU A 144 1.23 7.02 -10.83
N GLY A 145 2.40 6.91 -10.21
CA GLY A 145 2.56 6.27 -8.91
C GLY A 145 2.00 7.12 -7.78
N GLU A 146 2.33 8.39 -7.78
CA GLU A 146 1.99 9.37 -6.75
C GLU A 146 0.46 9.61 -6.71
N PRO A 147 -0.24 9.84 -7.84
CA PRO A 147 -1.71 9.89 -7.84
C PRO A 147 -2.36 8.57 -7.42
N LEU A 148 -1.81 7.42 -7.83
CA LEU A 148 -2.35 6.12 -7.42
C LEU A 148 -2.28 5.94 -5.91
N ILE A 149 -1.14 6.30 -5.33
CA ILE A 149 -0.88 6.21 -3.89
C ILE A 149 -1.76 7.19 -3.12
N PHE A 150 -1.97 8.41 -3.62
CA PHE A 150 -2.92 9.36 -3.05
C PHE A 150 -4.30 8.70 -2.82
N PHE A 151 -4.85 8.06 -3.84
CA PHE A 151 -6.15 7.39 -3.73
C PHE A 151 -6.08 6.15 -2.85
N ALA A 152 -5.07 5.29 -3.07
CA ALA A 152 -4.93 4.00 -2.38
C ALA A 152 -4.68 4.13 -0.89
N PHE A 153 -4.01 5.19 -0.44
CA PHE A 153 -3.69 5.41 0.96
C PHE A 153 -4.58 6.43 1.67
N GLY A 154 -5.39 7.21 0.95
CA GLY A 154 -6.25 8.23 1.58
C GLY A 154 -7.75 7.95 1.41
N PRO A 155 -8.40 8.55 0.39
CA PRO A 155 -9.85 8.48 0.22
C PRO A 155 -10.43 7.07 0.11
N ILE A 156 -9.72 6.12 -0.50
CA ILE A 156 -10.26 4.76 -0.68
C ILE A 156 -10.24 3.97 0.64
N ILE A 157 -9.19 4.11 1.46
CA ILE A 157 -9.13 3.45 2.77
C ILE A 157 -10.23 3.99 3.68
N THR A 158 -10.38 5.31 3.74
CA THR A 158 -11.38 5.95 4.60
C THR A 158 -12.80 5.60 4.18
N LEU A 159 -13.11 5.64 2.88
CA LEU A 159 -14.39 5.20 2.32
C LEU A 159 -14.67 3.72 2.62
N GLY A 160 -13.69 2.84 2.36
CA GLY A 160 -13.82 1.41 2.57
C GLY A 160 -14.03 1.03 4.04
N THR A 161 -13.26 1.66 4.93
CA THR A 161 -13.38 1.46 6.38
C THR A 161 -14.77 1.89 6.87
N TYR A 162 -15.23 3.06 6.44
CA TYR A 162 -16.57 3.54 6.79
C TYR A 162 -17.66 2.58 6.28
N TYR A 163 -17.55 2.12 5.04
CA TYR A 163 -18.51 1.21 4.44
C TYR A 163 -18.59 -0.13 5.19
N VAL A 164 -17.47 -0.79 5.44
CA VAL A 164 -17.50 -2.10 6.12
C VAL A 164 -18.05 -2.01 7.54
N MET A 165 -17.89 -0.86 8.20
CA MET A 165 -18.40 -0.62 9.55
C MET A 165 -19.88 -0.21 9.59
N THR A 166 -20.41 0.45 8.54
CA THR A 166 -21.75 1.07 8.58
C THR A 166 -22.74 0.57 7.52
N ASP A 167 -22.30 -0.25 6.56
CA ASP A 167 -23.06 -0.66 5.37
C ASP A 167 -23.46 0.48 4.41
N THR A 168 -22.91 1.69 4.61
CA THR A 168 -23.26 2.84 3.77
C THR A 168 -22.00 3.45 3.18
N LEU A 169 -22.09 3.93 1.95
CA LEU A 169 -21.04 4.72 1.33
C LEU A 169 -21.27 6.20 1.67
N SER A 170 -20.22 6.89 2.11
CA SER A 170 -20.30 8.28 2.53
C SER A 170 -19.26 9.13 1.81
N TRP A 171 -19.73 10.19 1.15
CA TRP A 171 -18.84 11.17 0.52
C TRP A 171 -17.97 11.89 1.55
N TYR A 172 -18.50 12.12 2.76
CA TYR A 172 -17.72 12.70 3.85
C TYR A 172 -16.56 11.78 4.27
N ALA A 173 -16.79 10.47 4.33
CA ALA A 173 -15.73 9.52 4.65
C ALA A 173 -14.62 9.56 3.60
N PHE A 174 -14.97 9.61 2.31
CA PHE A 174 -14.00 9.78 1.22
C PHE A 174 -13.20 11.08 1.35
N LEU A 175 -13.87 12.22 1.62
CA LEU A 175 -13.22 13.53 1.74
C LEU A 175 -12.25 13.60 2.94
N ILE A 176 -12.56 12.95 4.06
CA ILE A 176 -11.69 12.89 5.24
C ILE A 176 -10.35 12.21 4.92
N GLY A 177 -10.30 11.33 3.92
CA GLY A 177 -9.06 10.70 3.48
C GLY A 177 -8.15 11.58 2.62
N ILE A 178 -8.64 12.70 2.07
CA ILE A 178 -7.87 13.54 1.14
C ILE A 178 -6.58 14.10 1.77
N PRO A 179 -6.59 14.69 2.97
CA PRO A 179 -5.36 15.20 3.59
C PRO A 179 -4.30 14.12 3.78
N HIS A 180 -4.72 12.92 4.21
CA HIS A 180 -3.80 11.79 4.39
C HIS A 180 -3.28 11.25 3.05
N GLY A 181 -4.12 11.22 2.01
CA GLY A 181 -3.69 10.89 0.66
C GLY A 181 -2.59 11.83 0.16
N PHE A 182 -2.75 13.15 0.33
CA PHE A 182 -1.71 14.13 -0.03
C PHE A 182 -0.44 13.95 0.81
N PHE A 183 -0.58 13.63 2.09
CA PHE A 183 0.55 13.38 2.97
C PHE A 183 1.38 12.19 2.47
N ILE A 184 0.78 11.03 2.19
CA ILE A 184 1.51 9.86 1.71
C ILE A 184 2.04 10.07 0.28
N MET A 185 1.31 10.78 -0.57
CA MET A 185 1.81 11.20 -1.88
C MET A 185 3.09 12.02 -1.76
N ALA A 186 3.13 12.99 -0.84
CA ALA A 186 4.31 13.80 -0.57
C ALA A 186 5.47 12.98 0.02
N VAL A 187 5.18 11.97 0.85
CA VAL A 187 6.19 11.04 1.37
C VAL A 187 6.85 10.24 0.26
N ILE A 188 6.09 9.73 -0.72
CA ILE A 188 6.70 9.03 -1.85
C ILE A 188 7.47 10.00 -2.74
N TRP A 189 6.90 11.18 -2.99
CA TRP A 189 7.55 12.18 -3.82
C TRP A 189 8.90 12.63 -3.25
N ILE A 190 9.03 12.82 -1.92
CA ILE A 190 10.33 13.17 -1.32
C ILE A 190 11.35 12.02 -1.41
N ASN A 191 10.91 10.76 -1.41
CA ASN A 191 11.78 9.59 -1.54
C ASN A 191 12.45 9.51 -2.93
N GLU A 192 11.82 10.09 -3.96
CA GLU A 192 12.34 10.07 -5.33
C GLU A 192 13.53 11.02 -5.54
N PHE A 193 13.69 12.06 -4.72
CA PHE A 193 14.79 13.01 -4.87
C PHE A 193 16.16 12.39 -4.58
N PRO A 194 16.39 11.68 -3.44
CA PRO A 194 17.62 10.93 -3.20
C PRO A 194 17.86 9.85 -4.26
N ASP A 195 16.79 9.21 -4.73
CA ASP A 195 16.85 8.07 -5.63
C ASP A 195 16.95 8.48 -7.12
N TYR A 196 16.92 9.78 -7.43
CA TYR A 196 16.93 10.34 -8.80
C TYR A 196 17.95 9.69 -9.75
N GLN A 197 19.20 9.55 -9.31
CA GLN A 197 20.26 8.98 -10.15
C GLN A 197 20.06 7.49 -10.44
N ALA A 198 19.50 6.74 -9.48
CA ALA A 198 19.21 5.32 -9.65
C ALA A 198 17.96 5.11 -10.51
N ASP A 199 16.91 5.89 -10.25
CA ASP A 199 15.66 5.86 -11.01
C ASP A 199 15.86 6.26 -12.48
N LEU A 200 16.68 7.28 -12.75
CA LEU A 200 17.03 7.69 -14.11
C LEU A 200 17.74 6.57 -14.87
N LYS A 201 18.71 5.91 -14.24
CA LYS A 201 19.43 4.76 -14.82
C LYS A 201 18.54 3.53 -15.02
N ALA A 202 17.53 3.36 -14.17
CA ALA A 202 16.51 2.32 -14.29
C ALA A 202 15.40 2.66 -15.32
N ASN A 203 15.53 3.77 -16.06
CA ASN A 203 14.53 4.28 -17.01
C ASN A 203 13.16 4.58 -16.39
N LYS A 204 13.10 4.87 -15.09
CA LYS A 204 11.87 5.38 -14.47
C LYS A 204 11.58 6.79 -14.93
N LYS A 205 10.31 7.15 -14.91
CA LYS A 205 9.75 8.42 -15.37
C LYS A 205 8.72 8.96 -14.35
N ASN A 206 9.08 8.93 -13.07
CA ASN A 206 8.31 9.52 -11.96
C ASN A 206 8.32 11.06 -12.05
N LEU A 207 7.61 11.73 -11.13
CA LEU A 207 7.44 13.19 -11.18
C LEU A 207 8.75 13.98 -10.97
N VAL A 208 9.75 13.41 -10.29
CA VAL A 208 11.06 14.08 -10.15
C VAL A 208 11.86 14.02 -11.46
N ILE A 209 11.73 12.95 -12.24
CA ILE A 209 12.40 12.81 -13.54
C ILE A 209 11.64 13.52 -14.67
N ARG A 210 10.30 13.49 -14.62
CA ARG A 210 9.41 14.18 -15.55
C ARG A 210 8.75 15.36 -14.83
N PRO A 211 9.35 16.57 -14.88
CA PRO A 211 8.68 17.77 -14.40
C PRO A 211 7.45 18.11 -15.24
#